data_AF-A0AAW5TC99-F1
#
_entry.id   AF-A0AAW5TC99-F1
#
_cell.length_a   1.000
_cell.length_b   1.000
_cell.length_c   1.000
_cell.angle_alpha   90.00
_cell.angle_beta   90.00
_cell.angle_gamma   90.00
#
_symmetry.space_group_name_H-M   'P 1'
#
loop_
_entity.id
_entity.type
_entity.pdbx_description
1 polymer ?
#
loop_
_entity_poly.entity_id
_entity_poly.type
_entity_poly.pdbx_seq_one_letter_code
_entity_poly.pdbx_strand_id
1 'polypeptide(L)'
;MTTQVERIRNFYKENPSATYEEAEQAINVTQGNIRSNIAKDIKRGYCTRSETGSIDYSAYFRSGEELFEFRNWQNEVRRELIDQLLEANRHETASDQIRLNAKEINKLLKEVTK
;
A
#
# COMPACT_ATOMS: atom_id res chain seq x y z
N MET A 1 6.39 15.81 -5.45
CA MET A 1 6.57 16.69 -4.27
C MET A 1 5.81 16.06 -3.12
N THR A 2 6.48 15.75 -2.02
CA THR A 2 5.86 15.22 -0.81
C THR A 2 5.14 16.36 -0.09
N THR A 3 3.87 16.16 0.26
CA THR A 3 3.07 17.17 0.95
C THR A 3 3.59 17.41 2.38
N GLN A 4 3.25 18.56 2.98
CA GLN A 4 3.63 18.87 4.36
C GLN A 4 3.17 17.77 5.34
N VAL A 5 1.96 17.24 5.14
CA VAL A 5 1.40 16.17 5.97
C VAL A 5 2.21 14.89 5.83
N GLU A 6 2.54 14.48 4.60
CA GLU A 6 3.37 13.29 4.37
C GLU A 6 4.77 13.42 4.98
N ARG A 7 5.36 14.62 4.97
CA ARG A 7 6.65 14.88 5.64
C ARG A 7 6.57 14.66 7.15
N ILE A 8 5.47 15.09 7.80
CA ILE A 8 5.22 14.84 9.22
C ILE A 8 5.08 13.34 9.50
N ARG A 9 4.27 12.64 8.69
CA ARG A 9 4.04 11.18 8.86
C ARG A 9 5.33 10.37 8.69
N ASN A 10 6.11 10.67 7.65
CA ASN A 10 7.38 9.98 7.40
C ASN A 10 8.40 10.26 8.51
N PHE A 11 8.49 11.51 8.99
CA PHE A 11 9.41 11.85 10.08
C PHE A 11 9.12 11.05 11.35
N TYR A 12 7.85 11.00 11.78
CA TYR A 12 7.45 10.26 12.98
C TYR A 12 7.39 8.74 12.78
N LYS A 13 7.34 8.24 11.54
CA LYS A 13 7.57 6.81 11.25
C LYS A 13 8.99 6.40 11.63
N GLU A 14 9.96 7.22 11.25
CA GLU A 14 11.39 6.95 11.48
C GLU A 14 11.84 7.36 12.89
N ASN A 15 11.19 8.37 13.47
CA ASN A 15 11.55 8.96 14.77
C ASN A 15 10.33 9.07 15.70
N PRO A 16 9.72 7.95 16.17
CA PRO A 16 8.46 7.98 16.91
C PRO A 16 8.50 8.81 18.19
N SER A 17 9.65 8.84 18.87
CA SER A 17 9.84 9.52 20.15
C SER A 17 10.40 10.94 20.03
N ALA A 18 10.59 11.45 18.80
CA ALA A 18 11.10 12.79 18.58
C ALA A 18 10.14 13.86 19.12
N THR A 19 10.71 14.93 19.66
CA THR A 19 10.00 16.12 20.08
C THR A 19 9.49 16.92 18.88
N TYR A 20 8.53 17.83 19.10
CA TYR A 20 8.07 18.73 18.03
C TYR A 20 9.16 19.71 17.57
N GLU A 21 10.11 20.03 18.43
CA GLU A 21 11.22 20.92 18.09
C GLU A 21 12.20 20.22 17.14
N GLU A 22 12.56 18.97 17.43
CA GLU A 22 13.38 18.14 16.52
C GLU A 22 12.67 17.95 15.17
N ALA A 23 11.35 17.71 15.19
CA ALA A 23 10.55 17.61 13.97
C ALA A 23 10.56 18.94 13.19
N GLU A 24 10.34 20.07 13.84
CA GLU A 24 10.34 21.39 13.21
C GLU A 24 11.66 21.69 12.50
N GLN A 25 12.79 21.39 13.14
CA GLN A 25 14.12 21.56 12.57
C GLN A 25 14.35 20.62 11.38
N ALA A 26 13.96 19.35 11.50
CA ALA A 26 14.22 18.33 10.48
C ALA A 26 13.38 18.51 9.21
N ILE A 27 12.09 18.84 9.37
CA ILE A 27 11.15 18.93 8.25
C ILE A 27 10.71 20.37 7.94
N ASN A 28 11.28 21.39 8.58
CA ASN A 28 10.96 22.80 8.32
C ASN A 28 9.44 23.06 8.32
N VAL A 29 8.76 22.58 9.37
CA VAL A 29 7.33 22.78 9.61
C VAL A 29 7.13 23.28 11.02
N THR A 30 6.37 24.37 11.19
CA THR A 30 6.15 24.95 12.51
C THR A 30 5.48 23.97 13.48
N GLN A 31 5.86 23.99 14.77
CA GLN A 31 5.30 23.06 15.76
C GLN A 31 3.78 23.12 15.85
N GLY A 32 3.19 24.32 15.69
CA GLY A 32 1.73 24.49 15.67
C GLY A 32 1.07 23.68 14.55
N ASN A 33 1.67 23.67 13.36
CA ASN A 33 1.20 22.86 12.23
C ASN A 33 1.44 21.37 12.47
N ILE A 34 2.57 20.98 13.05
CA ILE A 34 2.86 19.57 13.40
C ILE A 34 1.80 19.06 14.38
N ARG A 35 1.57 19.77 15.49
CA ARG A 35 0.57 19.42 16.50
C ARG A 35 -0.85 19.33 15.91
N SER A 36 -1.24 20.30 15.09
CA SER A 36 -2.56 20.32 14.44
C SER A 36 -2.77 19.12 13.52
N ASN A 37 -1.77 18.77 12.71
CA ASN A 37 -1.85 17.63 11.80
C ASN A 37 -1.87 16.30 12.54
N ILE A 38 -1.02 16.12 13.55
CA ILE A 38 -1.02 14.90 14.37
C ILE A 38 -2.37 14.74 15.10
N ALA A 39 -2.94 15.82 15.66
CA ALA A 39 -4.26 15.75 16.29
C ALA A 39 -5.37 15.31 15.30
N LYS A 40 -5.32 15.81 14.05
CA LYS A 40 -6.25 15.39 12.98
C LYS A 40 -6.02 13.93 12.60
N ASP A 41 -4.78 13.49 12.52
CA ASP A 41 -4.41 12.12 12.17
C ASP A 41 -4.79 11.12 13.28
N ILE A 42 -4.63 11.49 14.55
CA ILE A 42 -5.13 10.71 15.69
C ILE A 42 -6.66 10.56 15.60
N LYS A 43 -7.38 11.67 15.35
CA LYS A 43 -8.85 11.64 15.19
C LYS A 43 -9.30 10.75 14.02
N ARG A 44 -8.49 10.65 12.97
CA ARG A 44 -8.74 9.80 11.79
C ARG A 44 -8.27 8.36 11.96
N GLY A 45 -7.60 8.04 13.07
CA GLY A 45 -7.03 6.71 13.32
C GLY A 45 -5.77 6.40 12.51
N TYR A 46 -5.07 7.41 11.98
CA TYR A 46 -3.83 7.23 11.22
C TYR A 46 -2.59 7.09 12.11
N CYS A 47 -2.64 7.60 13.33
CA CYS A 47 -1.60 7.36 14.32
C CYS A 47 -2.16 7.31 15.73
N THR A 48 -1.39 6.75 16.64
CA THR A 48 -1.67 6.76 18.07
C THR A 48 -0.59 7.55 18.81
N ARG A 49 -0.97 8.10 19.97
CA ARG A 49 -0.01 8.71 20.90
C ARG A 49 0.06 7.84 22.14
N SER A 50 1.27 7.38 22.44
CA SER A 50 1.55 6.67 23.69
C SER A 50 1.53 7.61 24.90
N GLU A 51 1.48 7.03 26.11
CA GLU A 51 1.53 7.78 27.36
C GLU A 51 2.83 8.58 27.53
N THR A 52 3.95 8.09 26.97
CA THR A 52 5.24 8.78 26.97
C THR A 52 5.34 9.90 25.91
N GLY A 53 4.28 10.11 25.12
CA GLY A 53 4.22 11.14 24.10
C GLY A 53 4.72 10.73 22.71
N SER A 54 5.27 9.51 22.57
CA SER A 54 5.68 8.95 21.28
C SER A 54 4.50 8.82 20.31
N ILE A 55 4.72 9.16 19.04
CA ILE A 55 3.71 9.13 17.97
C ILE A 55 3.97 7.93 17.07
N ASP A 56 3.00 7.02 16.97
CA ASP A 56 3.12 5.79 16.19
C ASP A 56 2.23 5.84 14.93
N TYR A 57 2.88 5.89 13.76
CA TYR A 57 2.24 5.83 12.44
C TYR A 57 2.27 4.42 11.82
N SER A 58 2.72 3.39 12.55
CA SER A 58 2.89 2.03 12.01
C SER A 58 1.65 1.51 11.31
N ALA A 59 0.46 1.69 11.88
CA ALA A 59 -0.80 1.24 11.28
C ALA A 59 -1.08 1.91 9.92
N TYR A 60 -0.80 3.21 9.80
CA TYR A 60 -0.99 3.95 8.55
C TYR A 60 -0.09 3.41 7.44
N PHE A 61 1.18 3.12 7.75
CA PHE A 61 2.11 2.58 6.75
C PHE A 61 1.90 1.09 6.46
N ARG A 62 1.51 0.30 7.46
CA ARG A 62 1.14 -1.11 7.27
C ARG A 62 -0.04 -1.26 6.32
N SER A 63 -1.02 -0.37 6.36
CA SER A 63 -2.16 -0.46 5.43
C SER A 63 -1.73 -0.37 3.94
N GLY A 64 -0.66 0.37 3.64
CA GLY A 64 -0.09 0.44 2.30
C GLY A 64 0.71 -0.81 1.94
N GLU A 65 1.50 -1.33 2.88
CA GLU A 65 2.28 -2.56 2.71
C GLU A 65 1.36 -3.78 2.57
N GLU A 66 0.37 -3.95 3.45
CA GLU A 66 -0.64 -5.02 3.37
C GLU A 66 -1.42 -5.00 2.05
N LEU A 67 -1.78 -3.80 1.57
CA LEU A 67 -2.45 -3.67 0.26
C LEU A 67 -1.50 -4.03 -0.90
N PHE A 68 -0.22 -3.67 -0.79
CA PHE A 68 0.79 -4.04 -1.79
C PHE A 68 1.02 -5.56 -1.81
N GLU A 69 1.22 -6.18 -0.64
CA GLU A 69 1.37 -7.63 -0.49
C GLU A 69 0.12 -8.37 -0.99
N PHE A 70 -1.08 -7.89 -0.65
CA PHE A 70 -2.32 -8.47 -1.15
C PHE A 70 -2.40 -8.41 -2.69
N ARG A 71 -2.00 -7.29 -3.30
CA ARG A 71 -1.96 -7.17 -4.77
C ARG A 71 -0.91 -8.10 -5.40
N ASN A 72 0.25 -8.27 -4.77
CA ASN A 72 1.26 -9.22 -5.23
C ASN A 72 0.72 -10.65 -5.19
N TRP A 73 0.13 -11.05 -4.07
CA TRP A 73 -0.52 -12.35 -3.93
C TRP A 73 -1.63 -12.57 -4.97
N GLN A 74 -2.49 -11.57 -5.22
CA GLN A 74 -3.49 -11.65 -6.28
C GLN A 74 -2.86 -11.88 -7.67
N ASN A 75 -1.72 -11.25 -7.95
CA ASN A 75 -1.02 -11.42 -9.22
C ASN A 75 -0.33 -12.78 -9.33
N GLU A 76 0.17 -13.35 -8.23
CA GLU A 76 0.65 -14.73 -8.18
C GLU A 76 -0.46 -15.72 -8.53
N VAL A 77 -1.61 -15.61 -7.86
CA VAL A 77 -2.78 -16.46 -8.13
C VAL A 77 -3.24 -16.32 -9.59
N ARG A 78 -3.26 -15.10 -10.15
CA ARG A 78 -3.60 -14.90 -11.57
C ARG A 78 -2.62 -15.60 -12.51
N ARG A 79 -1.32 -15.59 -12.21
CA ARG A 79 -0.31 -16.28 -13.02
C ARG A 79 -0.51 -17.79 -12.98
N GLU A 80 -0.78 -18.35 -11.80
CA GLU A 80 -1.10 -19.78 -11.66
C GLU A 80 -2.34 -20.17 -12.47
N LEU A 81 -3.39 -19.34 -12.44
CA LEU A 81 -4.60 -19.56 -13.25
C LEU A 81 -4.32 -19.49 -14.76
N ILE A 82 -3.46 -18.56 -15.19
CA ILE A 82 -3.02 -18.48 -16.59
C ILE A 82 -2.29 -19.76 -17.00
N ASP A 83 -1.38 -20.26 -16.16
CA ASP A 83 -0.62 -21.48 -16.45
C ASP A 83 -1.54 -22.70 -16.55
N GLN A 84 -2.52 -22.83 -15.65
CA GLN A 84 -3.54 -23.88 -15.70
C GLN A 84 -4.38 -23.79 -16.97
N LEU A 85 -4.83 -22.59 -17.35
CA LEU A 85 -5.61 -22.38 -18.58
C LEU A 85 -4.78 -22.65 -19.83
N LEU A 86 -3.50 -22.28 -19.85
CA LEU A 86 -2.59 -22.57 -20.94
C LEU A 86 -2.40 -24.08 -21.10
N GLU A 87 -2.23 -24.82 -20.01
CA GLU A 87 -2.13 -26.27 -20.04
C GLU A 87 -3.42 -26.93 -20.53
N ALA A 88 -4.58 -26.55 -20.00
CA ALA A 88 -5.86 -27.06 -20.46
C ALA A 88 -6.07 -26.78 -21.95
N ASN A 89 -5.68 -25.59 -22.42
CA ASN A 89 -5.83 -25.19 -23.80
C ASN A 89 -4.90 -25.95 -24.76
N ARG A 90 -3.77 -26.48 -24.29
CA ARG A 90 -2.86 -27.32 -25.10
C ARG A 90 -3.48 -28.67 -25.46
N HIS A 91 -4.36 -29.19 -24.62
CA HIS A 91 -5.02 -30.49 -24.80
C HIS A 91 -6.45 -30.38 -25.35
N GLU A 92 -6.95 -29.16 -25.53
CA GLU A 92 -8.29 -28.92 -26.06
C GLU A 92 -8.33 -29.11 -27.58
N THR A 93 -9.45 -29.64 -28.07
CA THR A 93 -9.69 -29.92 -29.49
C THR A 93 -10.90 -29.17 -30.03
N ALA A 94 -11.81 -28.73 -29.16
CA ALA A 94 -12.96 -27.92 -29.54
C ALA A 94 -12.53 -26.48 -29.82
N SER A 95 -12.60 -26.09 -31.10
CA SER A 95 -12.20 -24.75 -31.58
C SER A 95 -12.84 -23.60 -30.80
N ASP A 96 -14.12 -23.72 -30.44
CA ASP A 96 -14.81 -22.69 -29.64
C ASP A 96 -14.24 -22.58 -28.23
N GLN A 97 -13.91 -23.70 -27.58
CA GLN A 97 -13.33 -23.71 -26.26
C GLN A 97 -11.89 -23.16 -26.28
N ILE A 98 -11.12 -23.47 -27.33
CA ILE A 98 -9.78 -22.91 -27.54
C ILE A 98 -9.84 -21.38 -27.59
N ARG A 99 -10.78 -20.84 -28.35
CA ARG A 99 -10.98 -19.40 -28.50
C ARG A 99 -11.41 -18.73 -27.19
N LEU A 100 -12.28 -19.38 -26.42
CA LEU A 100 -12.73 -18.88 -25.12
C LEU A 100 -11.58 -18.85 -24.11
N ASN A 101 -10.81 -19.92 -24.00
CA ASN A 101 -9.63 -20.00 -23.13
C ASN A 101 -8.60 -18.92 -23.50
N ALA A 102 -8.28 -18.76 -24.79
CA ALA A 102 -7.36 -17.73 -25.26
C ALA A 102 -7.85 -16.30 -24.91
N LYS A 103 -9.16 -16.06 -24.94
CA LYS A 103 -9.73 -14.77 -24.54
C LYS A 103 -9.56 -14.51 -23.04
N GLU A 104 -9.82 -15.52 -22.20
CA GLU A 104 -9.69 -15.37 -20.73
C GLU A 104 -8.23 -15.24 -20.31
N ILE A 105 -7.32 -16.01 -20.89
CA ILE A 105 -5.87 -15.87 -20.68
C ILE A 105 -5.41 -14.44 -20.98
N ASN A 106 -5.79 -13.89 -22.13
CA ASN A 106 -5.42 -12.52 -22.51
C ASN A 106 -6.00 -11.46 -21.56
N LYS A 107 -7.19 -11.70 -20.99
CA LYS A 107 -7.79 -10.81 -20.00
C LYS A 107 -6.98 -10.84 -18.70
N LEU A 108 -6.67 -12.04 -18.18
CA LEU A 108 -5.88 -12.21 -16.96
C LEU A 108 -4.47 -11.62 -17.10
N LEU A 109 -3.80 -11.82 -18.25
CA LEU A 109 -2.49 -11.24 -18.53
C LEU A 109 -2.51 -9.70 -18.43
N LYS A 110 -3.56 -9.05 -18.96
CA LYS A 110 -3.73 -7.60 -18.86
C LYS A 110 -3.94 -7.11 -17.45
N GLU A 111 -4.58 -7.91 -16.59
CA GLU A 111 -4.79 -7.59 -15.18
C GLU A 111 -3.51 -7.72 -14.36
N VAL A 112 -2.62 -8.67 -14.70
CA VAL A 112 -1.31 -8.84 -14.04
C VAL A 112 -0.34 -7.70 -14.39
N THR A 113 -0.48 -7.08 -15.57
CA THR A 113 0.38 -5.97 -16.03
C THR A 113 -0.07 -4.58 -15.56
N LYS A 114 -1.17 -4.48 -14.81
CA LYS A 114 -1.70 -3.22 -14.27
C LYS A 114 -1.28 -3.00 -12.83
#